data_AF-A0A6C0UAA3-F1
#
_entry.id   AF-A0A6C0UAA3-F1
#
_cell.length_a   1.000
_cell.length_b   1.000
_cell.length_c   1.000
_cell.angle_alpha   90.00
_cell.angle_beta   90.00
_cell.angle_gamma   90.00
#
_symmetry.space_group_name_H-M   'P 1'
#
loop_
_entity.id
_entity.type
_entity.pdbx_description
1 polymer ?
#
loop_
_entity_poly.entity_id
_entity_poly.type
_entity_poly.pdbx_seq_one_letter_code
_entity_poly.pdbx_strand_id
1 'polypeptide(L)'
;MGSGCSSLRNGDDELGISTMKFLAEEFQSLLATEPADDGGEAFVSPAQKAELNNKLGIDLSADDVKGNIEQMMEVLINAHQFCKASKKGELSSVLTLIDQIIAGIKEFVLFKCTTGPFSNGDESVVTHYQRFYQSLATRSRGLAPPWVFTTNYDLFNERAMDRSGIPYSNGFSGTVERKFNPATYRFALAEQLDITSRRWAAVDGFVHFCKLHGSVNWTEEEKGIFPIRESHTPLDPSLIARESGLTQCSSQTKCVLIGFCER
;
A
#
# COMPACT_ATOMS: atom_id res chain seq x y z
N MET A 1 8.39 -14.67 -3.79
CA MET A 1 8.98 -13.35 -4.11
C MET A 1 8.03 -12.31 -3.53
N GLY A 2 8.41 -11.65 -2.44
CA GLY A 2 7.55 -10.64 -1.81
C GLY A 2 7.53 -9.34 -2.61
N SER A 3 6.40 -8.64 -2.58
CA SER A 3 6.21 -7.34 -3.21
C SER A 3 7.12 -6.27 -2.59
N GLY A 4 8.02 -5.68 -3.38
CA GLY A 4 8.98 -4.69 -2.87
C GLY A 4 8.37 -3.30 -2.74
N CYS A 5 9.06 -2.40 -2.05
CA CYS A 5 8.87 -0.96 -2.24
C CYS A 5 9.93 -0.43 -3.21
N SER A 6 9.82 0.84 -3.59
CA SER A 6 10.77 1.50 -4.49
C SER A 6 12.13 1.76 -3.83
N SER A 7 13.01 0.76 -3.86
CA SER A 7 14.37 0.86 -3.31
C SER A 7 15.28 1.68 -4.20
N LEU A 8 16.12 2.53 -3.60
CA LEU A 8 17.17 3.25 -4.31
C LEU A 8 18.33 3.48 -3.34
N ARG A 9 19.51 2.94 -3.68
CA ARG A 9 20.73 3.12 -2.88
C ARG A 9 21.73 3.98 -3.62
N ASN A 10 22.39 4.87 -2.90
CA ASN A 10 23.54 5.64 -3.39
C ASN A 10 24.73 5.40 -2.46
N GLY A 11 25.64 4.51 -2.85
CA GLY A 11 26.66 4.01 -1.94
C GLY A 11 26.03 3.21 -0.80
N ASP A 12 26.33 3.60 0.44
CA ASP A 12 25.78 2.95 1.64
C ASP A 12 24.39 3.48 2.03
N ASP A 13 23.99 4.66 1.55
CA ASP A 13 22.74 5.33 1.90
C ASP A 13 21.53 4.76 1.14
N GLU A 14 20.46 4.42 1.87
CA GLU A 14 19.14 4.08 1.30
C GLU A 14 18.32 5.37 1.15
N LEU A 15 18.12 5.81 -0.10
CA LEU A 15 17.33 6.98 -0.46
C LEU A 15 15.86 6.63 -0.70
N GLY A 16 15.57 5.38 -1.05
CA GLY A 16 14.24 4.85 -1.28
C GLY A 16 13.67 4.10 -0.09
N ILE A 17 12.77 3.18 -0.38
CA ILE A 17 12.19 2.28 0.62
C ILE A 17 12.75 0.89 0.38
N SER A 18 13.29 0.28 1.44
CA SER A 18 13.85 -1.06 1.41
C SER A 18 12.90 -2.09 0.77
N THR A 19 13.47 -3.10 0.13
CA THR A 19 12.68 -4.21 -0.43
C THR A 19 12.07 -5.06 0.69
N MET A 20 11.03 -5.84 0.38
CA MET A 20 10.27 -6.62 1.37
C MET A 20 11.13 -7.47 2.29
N LYS A 21 12.19 -8.08 1.76
CA LYS A 21 13.10 -8.91 2.56
C LYS A 21 13.75 -8.11 3.68
N PHE A 22 14.31 -6.94 3.35
CA PHE A 22 15.00 -6.08 4.33
C PHE A 22 13.99 -5.42 5.28
N LEU A 23 12.81 -5.05 4.79
CA LEU A 23 11.72 -4.57 5.64
C LEU A 23 11.28 -5.63 6.66
N ALA A 24 11.17 -6.89 6.23
CA ALA A 24 10.82 -7.99 7.10
C ALA A 24 11.92 -8.27 8.14
N GLU A 25 13.20 -8.24 7.75
CA GLU A 25 14.33 -8.37 8.68
C GLU A 25 14.37 -7.25 9.73
N GLU A 26 14.10 -6.00 9.33
CA GLU A 26 13.97 -4.86 10.22
C GLU A 26 12.78 -5.06 11.19
N PHE A 27 11.62 -5.45 10.66
CA PHE A 27 10.43 -5.71 11.47
C PHE A 27 10.63 -6.85 12.48
N GLN A 28 11.32 -7.93 12.10
CA GLN A 28 11.65 -9.05 13.00
C GLN A 28 12.55 -8.60 14.16
N SER A 29 13.45 -7.64 13.90
CA SER A 29 14.34 -7.08 14.92
C SER A 29 13.56 -6.22 15.92
N LEU A 30 12.54 -5.49 15.45
CA LEU A 30 11.60 -4.74 16.30
C LEU A 30 10.72 -5.68 17.14
N LEU A 31 10.27 -6.80 16.58
CA LEU A 31 9.51 -7.82 17.32
C LEU A 31 10.31 -8.50 18.44
N ALA A 32 11.64 -8.45 18.40
CA ALA A 32 12.52 -9.08 19.37
C ALA A 32 12.97 -8.14 20.50
N THR A 33 12.77 -6.83 20.35
CA THR A 33 13.29 -5.81 21.26
C THR A 33 12.12 -5.11 21.93
N GLU A 34 12.12 -5.04 23.27
CA GLU A 34 11.16 -4.18 23.97
C GLU A 34 11.45 -2.72 23.58
N PRO A 35 10.42 -1.90 23.30
CA PRO A 35 10.63 -0.49 23.02
C PRO A 35 11.34 0.14 24.21
N ALA A 36 12.42 0.88 23.95
CA ALA A 36 13.12 1.61 24.98
C ALA A 36 12.19 2.68 25.59
N ASP A 37 12.39 2.99 26.88
CA ASP A 37 11.64 4.01 27.65
C ASP A 37 11.76 5.44 27.06
N ASP A 38 12.45 5.61 25.92
CA ASP A 38 12.81 6.87 25.26
C ASP A 38 11.85 7.30 24.13
N GLY A 39 10.71 6.63 23.97
CA GLY A 39 9.66 7.05 23.04
C GLY A 39 9.88 6.58 21.59
N GLY A 40 10.64 5.51 21.38
CA GLY A 40 10.64 4.79 20.10
C GLY A 40 9.25 4.31 19.71
N GLU A 41 8.92 4.38 18.41
CA GLU A 41 7.63 3.92 17.88
C GLU A 41 7.49 2.39 18.02
N ALA A 42 6.64 1.97 18.97
CA ALA A 42 6.35 0.56 19.20
C ALA A 42 5.18 0.12 18.30
N PHE A 43 5.49 -0.50 17.15
CA PHE A 43 4.47 -1.00 16.24
C PHE A 43 3.78 -2.27 16.78
N VAL A 44 4.55 -3.28 17.16
CA VAL A 44 4.06 -4.53 17.75
C VAL A 44 5.02 -4.95 18.86
N SER A 45 4.51 -5.19 20.07
CA SER A 45 5.35 -5.53 21.21
C SER A 45 5.72 -7.03 21.26
N PRO A 46 6.89 -7.38 21.84
CA PRO A 46 7.24 -8.78 22.09
C PRO A 46 6.19 -9.52 22.93
N ALA A 47 5.54 -8.81 23.87
CA ALA A 47 4.44 -9.35 24.66
C ALA A 47 3.21 -9.72 23.80
N GLN A 48 2.80 -8.87 22.86
CA GLN A 48 1.70 -9.17 21.93
C GLN A 48 2.01 -10.40 21.07
N LYS A 49 3.24 -10.51 20.57
CA LYS A 49 3.70 -11.68 19.81
C LYS A 49 3.66 -12.95 20.66
N ALA A 50 4.17 -12.91 21.90
CA ALA A 50 4.14 -14.05 22.80
C ALA A 50 2.70 -14.47 23.17
N GLU A 51 1.82 -13.50 23.40
CA GLU A 51 0.41 -13.75 23.68
C GLU A 51 -0.30 -14.40 22.48
N LEU A 52 -0.03 -13.93 21.25
CA LEU A 52 -0.59 -14.51 20.03
C LEU A 52 -0.18 -15.99 19.89
N ASN A 53 1.10 -16.30 20.11
CA ASN A 53 1.59 -17.67 20.06
C ASN A 53 0.95 -18.54 21.15
N ASN A 54 0.84 -18.04 22.38
CA ASN A 54 0.22 -18.78 23.48
C ASN A 54 -1.27 -19.07 23.25
N LYS A 55 -2.02 -18.13 22.64
CA LYS A 55 -3.46 -18.26 22.45
C LYS A 55 -3.85 -19.00 21.17
N LEU A 56 -3.08 -18.86 20.09
CA LEU A 56 -3.41 -19.42 18.76
C LEU A 56 -2.35 -20.33 18.15
N GLY A 57 -1.15 -20.42 18.75
CA GLY A 57 -0.02 -21.16 18.17
C GLY A 57 0.59 -20.49 16.94
N ILE A 58 0.32 -19.20 16.72
CA ILE A 58 0.86 -18.44 15.59
C ILE A 58 2.15 -17.76 16.04
N ASP A 59 3.28 -18.23 15.51
CA ASP A 59 4.59 -17.60 15.71
C ASP A 59 4.96 -16.72 14.49
N LEU A 60 4.98 -15.40 14.71
CA LEU A 60 5.34 -14.42 13.68
C LEU A 60 6.83 -14.45 13.30
N SER A 61 7.65 -15.22 14.02
CA SER A 61 9.08 -15.44 13.69
C SER A 61 9.35 -16.82 13.10
N ALA A 62 8.31 -17.61 12.81
CA ALA A 62 8.47 -18.87 12.09
C ALA A 62 9.05 -18.64 10.68
N ASP A 63 9.83 -19.61 10.20
CA ASP A 63 10.54 -19.52 8.90
C ASP A 63 9.61 -19.24 7.72
N ASP A 64 8.37 -19.71 7.79
CA ASP A 64 7.37 -19.55 6.73
C ASP A 64 6.85 -18.11 6.57
N VAL A 65 6.93 -17.28 7.62
CA VAL A 65 6.36 -15.91 7.63
C VAL A 65 7.39 -14.83 7.94
N LYS A 66 8.52 -15.16 8.59
CA LYS A 66 9.48 -14.16 9.08
C LYS A 66 10.10 -13.29 7.98
N GLY A 67 10.20 -13.81 6.76
CA GLY A 67 10.86 -13.16 5.63
C GLY A 67 9.95 -12.32 4.74
N ASN A 68 8.64 -12.30 5.01
CA ASN A 68 7.69 -11.53 4.21
C ASN A 68 6.50 -11.05 5.06
N ILE A 69 6.36 -9.73 5.17
CA ILE A 69 5.29 -9.09 5.92
C ILE A 69 3.91 -9.41 5.30
N GLU A 70 3.82 -9.64 3.99
CA GLU A 70 2.56 -10.05 3.36
C GLU A 70 2.09 -11.42 3.82
N GLN A 71 3.01 -12.39 3.89
CA GLN A 71 2.69 -13.75 4.37
C GLN A 71 2.28 -13.70 5.84
N MET A 72 2.95 -12.86 6.63
CA MET A 72 2.57 -12.61 8.01
C MET A 72 1.16 -12.03 8.12
N MET A 73 0.84 -11.02 7.30
CA MET A 73 -0.49 -10.40 7.29
C MET A 73 -1.57 -11.35 6.77
N GLU A 74 -1.27 -12.21 5.80
CA GLU A 74 -2.19 -13.24 5.29
C GLU A 74 -2.60 -14.21 6.41
N VAL A 75 -1.62 -14.72 7.16
CA VAL A 75 -1.88 -15.60 8.32
C VAL A 75 -2.74 -14.89 9.37
N LEU A 76 -2.44 -13.62 9.67
CA LEU A 76 -3.20 -12.82 10.64
C LEU A 76 -4.62 -12.53 10.18
N ILE A 77 -4.83 -12.21 8.90
CA ILE A 77 -6.16 -11.98 8.33
C ILE A 77 -6.99 -13.27 8.38
N ASN A 78 -6.39 -14.41 8.03
CA ASN A 78 -7.07 -15.71 8.12
C ASN A 78 -7.46 -16.04 9.57
N ALA A 79 -6.55 -15.82 10.52
CA ALA A 79 -6.83 -15.99 11.95
C ALA A 79 -7.92 -15.04 12.45
N HIS A 80 -7.91 -13.77 12.00
CA HIS A 80 -8.93 -12.78 12.32
C HIS A 80 -10.31 -13.22 11.82
N GLN A 81 -10.43 -13.66 10.56
CA GLN A 81 -11.71 -14.14 10.01
C GLN A 81 -12.22 -15.37 10.76
N PHE A 82 -11.33 -16.30 11.10
CA PHE A 82 -11.67 -17.47 11.92
C PHE A 82 -12.22 -17.05 13.30
N CYS A 83 -11.54 -16.14 14.00
CA CYS A 83 -11.97 -15.66 15.31
C CYS A 83 -13.31 -14.92 15.22
N LYS A 84 -13.49 -14.08 14.19
CA LYS A 84 -14.72 -13.32 13.94
C LYS A 84 -15.93 -14.20 13.65
N ALA A 85 -15.74 -15.34 12.96
CA ALA A 85 -16.81 -16.28 12.64
C ALA A 85 -17.23 -17.15 13.84
N SER A 86 -16.41 -17.21 14.89
CA SER A 86 -16.64 -18.07 16.04
C SER A 86 -17.57 -17.43 17.08
N LYS A 87 -18.36 -18.27 17.77
CA LYS A 87 -19.28 -17.85 18.85
C LYS A 87 -18.69 -17.99 20.26
N LYS A 88 -17.43 -18.43 20.36
CA LYS A 88 -16.77 -18.63 21.66
C LYS A 88 -16.33 -17.29 22.25
N GLY A 89 -16.75 -16.98 23.47
CA GLY A 89 -16.41 -15.73 24.15
C GLY A 89 -14.90 -15.51 24.34
N GLU A 90 -14.12 -16.57 24.52
CA GLU A 90 -12.66 -16.53 24.68
C GLU A 90 -11.95 -15.91 23.46
N LEU A 91 -12.48 -16.13 22.26
CA LEU A 91 -11.91 -15.64 21.00
C LEU A 91 -12.16 -14.15 20.76
N SER A 92 -13.04 -13.51 21.55
CA SER A 92 -13.23 -12.05 21.47
C SER A 92 -11.95 -11.30 21.89
N SER A 93 -11.30 -11.74 22.97
CA SER A 93 -10.03 -11.17 23.43
C SER A 93 -8.90 -11.40 22.43
N VAL A 94 -8.91 -12.55 21.75
CA VAL A 94 -7.95 -12.89 20.69
C VAL A 94 -8.17 -12.02 19.46
N LEU A 95 -9.43 -11.76 19.09
CA LEU A 95 -9.76 -10.90 17.97
C LEU A 95 -9.18 -9.50 18.16
N THR A 96 -9.36 -8.91 19.35
CA THR A 96 -8.77 -7.60 19.70
C THR A 96 -7.25 -7.61 19.64
N LEU A 97 -6.60 -8.68 20.11
CA LEU A 97 -5.15 -8.83 20.00
C LEU A 97 -4.70 -8.87 18.53
N ILE A 98 -5.37 -9.64 17.68
CA ILE A 98 -5.03 -9.71 16.25
C ILE A 98 -5.24 -8.35 15.58
N ASP A 99 -6.32 -7.63 15.90
CA ASP A 99 -6.57 -6.29 15.38
C ASP A 99 -5.44 -5.31 15.72
N GLN A 100 -4.94 -5.36 16.96
CA GLN A 100 -3.80 -4.53 17.38
C GLN A 100 -2.52 -4.88 16.62
N ILE A 101 -2.22 -6.17 16.44
CA ILE A 101 -1.02 -6.60 15.70
C ILE A 101 -1.12 -6.21 14.21
N ILE A 102 -2.28 -6.42 13.59
CA ILE A 102 -2.56 -6.00 12.21
C ILE A 102 -2.39 -4.48 12.07
N ALA A 103 -2.91 -3.71 13.02
CA ALA A 103 -2.75 -2.26 13.02
C ALA A 103 -1.28 -1.84 13.14
N GLY A 104 -0.53 -2.46 14.05
CA GLY A 104 0.89 -2.22 14.23
C GLY A 104 1.72 -2.52 12.97
N ILE A 105 1.46 -3.64 12.29
CA ILE A 105 2.14 -3.97 11.03
C ILE A 105 1.82 -2.93 9.95
N LYS A 106 0.55 -2.50 9.84
CA LYS A 106 0.16 -1.46 8.88
C LYS A 106 0.83 -0.12 9.18
N GLU A 107 0.92 0.26 10.45
CA GLU A 107 1.61 1.47 10.90
C GLU A 107 3.09 1.40 10.56
N PHE A 108 3.75 0.26 10.78
CA PHE A 108 5.14 0.05 10.36
C PHE A 108 5.33 0.24 8.85
N VAL A 109 4.52 -0.44 8.03
CA VAL A 109 4.62 -0.31 6.56
C VAL A 109 4.37 1.12 6.11
N LEU A 110 3.37 1.79 6.70
CA LEU A 110 3.05 3.18 6.39
C LEU A 110 4.20 4.12 6.80
N PHE A 111 4.74 3.95 8.00
CA PHE A 111 5.89 4.70 8.50
C PHE A 111 7.06 4.57 7.54
N LYS A 112 7.42 3.35 7.11
CA LYS A 112 8.50 3.14 6.14
C LYS A 112 8.21 3.75 4.75
N CYS A 113 6.94 3.86 4.36
CA CYS A 113 6.55 4.48 3.09
C CYS A 113 6.44 6.02 3.15
N THR A 114 6.43 6.60 4.36
CA THR A 114 6.22 8.05 4.57
C THR A 114 7.42 8.74 5.19
N THR A 115 8.30 7.99 5.84
CA THR A 115 9.52 8.47 6.51
C THR A 115 10.76 8.01 5.74
N GLY A 116 11.66 8.94 5.45
CA GLY A 116 12.92 8.69 4.75
C GLY A 116 13.52 9.95 4.13
N PRO A 117 14.63 9.89 3.40
CA PRO A 117 15.22 11.05 2.74
C PRO A 117 14.21 11.81 1.86
N PHE A 118 13.32 11.07 1.19
CA PHE A 118 12.24 11.62 0.37
C PHE A 118 11.19 12.43 1.14
N SER A 119 11.04 12.22 2.44
CA SER A 119 10.18 13.05 3.29
C SER A 119 10.83 14.40 3.63
N ASN A 120 12.16 14.48 3.54
CA ASN A 120 12.97 15.67 3.81
C ASN A 120 13.38 16.42 2.54
N GLY A 121 12.68 16.18 1.43
CA GLY A 121 12.90 16.87 0.15
C GLY A 121 13.91 16.20 -0.79
N ASP A 122 14.40 15.00 -0.49
CA ASP A 122 15.19 14.24 -1.48
C ASP A 122 14.28 13.75 -2.62
N GLU A 123 14.54 14.23 -3.83
CA GLU A 123 13.74 13.91 -5.01
C GLU A 123 14.36 12.83 -5.90
N SER A 124 15.41 12.14 -5.45
CA SER A 124 16.18 11.19 -6.27
C SER A 124 15.33 10.02 -6.75
N VAL A 125 14.49 9.45 -5.87
CA VAL A 125 13.59 8.33 -6.21
C VAL A 125 12.55 8.76 -7.22
N VAL A 126 11.88 9.90 -6.98
CA VAL A 126 10.88 10.44 -7.91
C VAL A 126 11.53 10.77 -9.26
N THR A 127 12.70 11.41 -9.25
CA THR A 127 13.48 11.73 -10.46
C THR A 127 13.84 10.48 -11.25
N HIS A 128 14.17 9.39 -10.57
CA HIS A 128 14.43 8.10 -11.22
C HIS A 128 13.20 7.59 -11.98
N TYR A 129 12.02 7.60 -11.34
CA TYR A 129 10.77 7.25 -12.00
C TYR A 129 10.36 8.23 -13.11
N GLN A 130 10.62 9.52 -12.94
CA GLN A 130 10.36 10.51 -13.99
C GLN A 130 11.14 10.18 -15.26
N ARG A 131 12.42 9.81 -15.15
CA ARG A 131 13.22 9.38 -16.31
C ARG A 131 12.65 8.13 -16.97
N PHE A 132 12.18 7.17 -16.18
CA PHE A 132 11.52 5.97 -16.69
C PHE A 132 10.26 6.31 -17.50
N TYR A 133 9.36 7.11 -16.93
CA TYR A 133 8.11 7.49 -17.61
C TYR A 133 8.32 8.43 -18.81
N GLN A 134 9.29 9.35 -18.73
CA GLN A 134 9.69 10.19 -19.87
C GLN A 134 10.21 9.33 -21.03
N SER A 135 11.02 8.31 -20.75
CA SER A 135 11.46 7.34 -21.75
C SER A 135 10.27 6.60 -22.38
N LEU A 136 9.31 6.14 -21.57
CA LEU A 136 8.08 5.51 -22.07
C LEU A 136 7.23 6.45 -22.95
N ALA A 137 7.23 7.75 -22.66
CA ALA A 137 6.49 8.74 -23.44
C ALA A 137 7.10 8.98 -24.84
N THR A 138 8.35 8.55 -25.10
CA THR A 138 8.99 8.67 -26.43
C THR A 138 8.52 7.63 -27.45
N ARG A 139 7.62 6.72 -27.06
CA ARG A 139 7.10 5.67 -27.95
C ARG A 139 6.39 6.27 -29.17
N SER A 140 6.52 5.59 -30.31
CA SER A 140 5.91 6.02 -31.58
C SER A 140 4.40 6.21 -31.46
N ARG A 141 3.90 7.27 -32.12
CA ARG A 141 2.47 7.59 -32.21
C ARG A 141 1.67 6.42 -32.80
N GLY A 142 0.45 6.25 -32.30
CA GLY A 142 -0.49 5.23 -32.78
C GLY A 142 -0.28 3.82 -32.21
N LEU A 143 0.73 3.61 -31.37
CA LEU A 143 0.84 2.40 -30.57
C LEU A 143 -0.14 2.42 -29.41
N ALA A 144 -0.57 1.24 -28.97
CA ALA A 144 -1.38 1.11 -27.77
C ALA A 144 -0.60 1.64 -26.54
N PRO A 145 -1.29 2.35 -25.62
CA PRO A 145 -0.74 2.77 -24.34
C PRO A 145 0.02 1.65 -23.63
N PRO A 146 1.26 1.87 -23.14
CA PRO A 146 1.98 0.88 -22.34
C PRO A 146 1.23 0.57 -21.05
N TRP A 147 1.40 -0.67 -20.59
CA TRP A 147 1.00 -1.11 -19.26
C TRP A 147 2.21 -1.19 -18.34
N VAL A 148 2.09 -0.60 -17.15
CA VAL A 148 3.07 -0.64 -16.08
C VAL A 148 2.40 -1.31 -14.89
N PHE A 149 2.86 -2.50 -14.54
CA PHE A 149 2.41 -3.22 -13.35
C PHE A 149 3.45 -3.09 -12.25
N THR A 150 3.00 -2.86 -11.03
CA THR A 150 3.87 -2.83 -9.85
C THR A 150 3.22 -3.56 -8.68
N THR A 151 4.07 -4.11 -7.83
CA THR A 151 3.68 -4.66 -6.53
C THR A 151 3.97 -3.67 -5.39
N ASN A 152 4.54 -2.50 -5.70
CA ASN A 152 4.89 -1.49 -4.71
C ASN A 152 3.68 -0.80 -4.10
N TYR A 153 3.77 -0.51 -2.80
CA TYR A 153 2.74 0.19 -2.03
C TYR A 153 2.83 1.70 -2.09
N ASP A 154 4.05 2.23 -2.27
CA ASP A 154 4.39 3.66 -2.26
C ASP A 154 3.81 4.44 -3.44
N LEU A 155 3.87 5.78 -3.39
CA LEU A 155 3.30 6.68 -4.40
C LEU A 155 4.33 7.28 -5.35
N PHE A 156 5.54 6.72 -5.46
CA PHE A 156 6.59 7.36 -6.27
C PHE A 156 6.27 7.33 -7.77
N ASN A 157 5.62 6.28 -8.25
CA ASN A 157 5.23 6.13 -9.65
C ASN A 157 4.19 7.19 -10.04
N GLU A 158 3.13 7.32 -9.25
CA GLU A 158 2.09 8.33 -9.44
C GLU A 158 2.65 9.74 -9.36
N ARG A 159 3.43 10.05 -8.32
CA ARG A 159 4.08 11.37 -8.16
C ARG A 159 4.97 11.71 -9.36
N ALA A 160 5.70 10.73 -9.89
CA ALA A 160 6.55 10.93 -11.05
C ALA A 160 5.74 11.22 -12.33
N MET A 161 4.64 10.50 -12.56
CA MET A 161 3.74 10.75 -13.69
C MET A 161 3.04 12.11 -13.56
N ASP A 162 2.47 12.41 -12.39
CA ASP A 162 1.79 13.68 -12.09
C ASP A 162 2.72 14.88 -12.34
N ARG A 163 3.94 14.84 -11.79
CA ARG A 163 4.93 15.92 -11.94
C ARG A 163 5.51 16.03 -13.35
N SER A 164 5.46 14.96 -14.12
CA SER A 164 5.90 14.96 -15.53
C SER A 164 4.76 15.35 -16.49
N GLY A 165 3.54 15.56 -15.99
CA GLY A 165 2.36 15.81 -16.82
C GLY A 165 1.96 14.63 -17.70
N ILE A 166 2.37 13.41 -17.33
CA ILE A 166 2.08 12.20 -18.10
C ILE A 166 0.71 11.68 -17.66
N PRO A 167 -0.30 11.65 -18.56
CA PRO A 167 -1.62 11.19 -18.20
C PRO A 167 -1.62 9.66 -18.03
N TYR A 168 -2.27 9.15 -16.99
CA TYR A 168 -2.39 7.71 -16.76
C TYR A 168 -3.76 7.30 -16.24
N SER A 169 -4.09 6.03 -16.44
CA SER A 169 -5.22 5.37 -15.80
C SER A 169 -4.70 4.37 -14.77
N ASN A 170 -5.05 4.61 -13.49
CA ASN A 170 -4.73 3.75 -12.36
C ASN A 170 -5.91 2.88 -11.89
N GLY A 171 -6.94 2.74 -12.73
CA GLY A 171 -8.16 2.01 -12.38
C GLY A 171 -9.13 2.78 -11.48
N PHE A 172 -8.75 3.98 -10.99
CA PHE A 172 -9.67 4.85 -10.26
C PHE A 172 -10.40 5.82 -11.20
N SER A 173 -11.68 6.02 -10.92
CA SER A 173 -12.56 6.93 -11.65
C SER A 173 -13.16 7.95 -10.69
N GLY A 174 -13.49 9.14 -11.19
CA GLY A 174 -13.94 10.27 -10.40
C GLY A 174 -12.83 11.33 -10.23
N THR A 175 -13.23 12.52 -9.77
CA THR A 175 -12.31 13.66 -9.57
C THR A 175 -12.18 14.03 -8.10
N VAL A 176 -13.30 14.07 -7.37
CA VAL A 176 -13.34 14.40 -5.92
C VAL A 176 -13.32 13.14 -5.06
N GLU A 177 -14.14 12.16 -5.43
CA GLU A 177 -14.19 10.86 -4.78
C GLU A 177 -13.76 9.79 -5.78
N ARG A 178 -12.46 9.51 -5.78
CA ARG A 178 -11.86 8.53 -6.69
C ARG A 178 -12.13 7.12 -6.18
N LYS A 179 -12.92 6.34 -6.93
CA LYS A 179 -13.25 4.94 -6.58
C LYS A 179 -12.67 3.96 -7.60
N PHE A 180 -12.15 2.84 -7.10
CA PHE A 180 -11.55 1.82 -7.93
C PHE A 180 -12.63 1.10 -8.74
N ASN A 181 -12.50 1.15 -10.06
CA ASN A 181 -13.37 0.45 -10.98
C ASN A 181 -12.50 -0.18 -12.07
N PRO A 182 -12.34 -1.52 -12.10
CA PRO A 182 -11.54 -2.21 -13.11
C PRO A 182 -11.96 -1.88 -14.56
N ALA A 183 -13.23 -1.55 -14.80
CA ALA A 183 -13.70 -1.16 -16.12
C ALA A 183 -13.05 0.13 -16.63
N THR A 184 -12.48 0.96 -15.74
CA THR A 184 -11.77 2.19 -16.08
C THR A 184 -10.54 1.93 -16.96
N TYR A 185 -9.91 0.77 -16.82
CA TYR A 185 -8.78 0.38 -17.68
C TYR A 185 -9.19 0.13 -19.14
N ARG A 186 -10.48 -0.05 -19.43
CA ARG A 186 -10.99 -0.16 -20.80
C ARG A 186 -11.07 1.20 -21.51
N PHE A 187 -10.93 2.29 -20.76
CA PHE A 187 -10.91 3.64 -21.30
C PHE A 187 -9.47 4.14 -21.42
N ALA A 188 -9.20 4.88 -22.48
CA ALA A 188 -7.98 5.63 -22.68
C ALA A 188 -8.33 7.08 -23.00
N LEU A 189 -7.46 8.00 -22.61
CA LEU A 189 -7.63 9.40 -22.97
C LEU A 189 -7.37 9.56 -24.48
N ALA A 190 -8.30 10.21 -25.19
CA ALA A 190 -8.20 10.43 -26.63
C ALA A 190 -8.19 11.93 -26.95
N GLU A 191 -7.30 12.33 -27.85
CA GLU A 191 -7.25 13.65 -28.45
C GLU A 191 -8.09 13.66 -29.74
N GLN A 192 -8.84 14.75 -29.93
CA GLN A 192 -9.56 14.98 -31.17
C GLN A 192 -8.63 15.69 -32.16
N LEU A 193 -8.14 14.97 -33.17
CA LEU A 193 -7.18 15.51 -34.15
C LEU A 193 -7.84 16.44 -35.18
N ASP A 194 -9.12 16.22 -35.47
CA ASP A 194 -9.91 17.06 -36.37
C ASP A 194 -11.38 17.07 -35.92
N ILE A 195 -11.86 18.28 -35.60
CA ILE A 195 -13.22 18.53 -35.11
C ILE A 195 -14.25 18.21 -36.19
N THR A 196 -13.93 18.51 -37.44
CA THR A 196 -14.85 18.35 -38.58
C THR A 196 -14.98 16.89 -39.01
N SER A 197 -13.88 16.14 -38.96
CA SER A 197 -13.84 14.75 -39.41
C SER A 197 -14.12 13.73 -38.31
N ARG A 198 -14.40 14.16 -37.07
CA ARG A 198 -14.61 13.30 -35.87
C ARG A 198 -13.51 12.23 -35.71
N ARG A 199 -12.25 12.57 -36.00
CA ARG A 199 -11.12 11.66 -35.86
C ARG A 199 -10.54 11.79 -34.46
N TRP A 200 -10.43 10.65 -33.78
CA TRP A 200 -9.88 10.54 -32.43
C TRP A 200 -8.63 9.66 -32.48
N ALA A 201 -7.60 10.06 -31.75
CA ALA A 201 -6.42 9.27 -31.50
C ALA A 201 -6.17 9.20 -29.99
N ALA A 202 -5.53 8.12 -29.51
CA ALA A 202 -5.08 8.09 -28.12
C ALA A 202 -4.10 9.24 -27.87
N VAL A 203 -4.16 9.84 -26.69
CA VAL A 203 -3.19 10.87 -26.28
C VAL A 203 -1.80 10.24 -26.23
N ASP A 204 -0.84 10.93 -26.84
CA ASP A 204 0.57 10.52 -26.80
C ASP A 204 1.06 10.43 -25.36
N GLY A 205 1.79 9.35 -25.04
CA GLY A 205 2.35 9.14 -23.71
C GLY A 205 1.36 8.70 -22.63
N PHE A 206 0.09 8.41 -22.96
CA PHE A 206 -0.86 7.86 -22.00
C PHE A 206 -0.40 6.49 -21.46
N VAL A 207 -0.49 6.26 -20.15
CA VAL A 207 -0.03 5.02 -19.50
C VAL A 207 -1.18 4.31 -18.75
N HIS A 208 -1.27 2.99 -18.87
CA HIS A 208 -2.03 2.17 -17.93
C HIS A 208 -1.13 1.76 -16.77
N PHE A 209 -1.43 2.20 -15.56
CA PHE A 209 -0.65 1.91 -14.37
C PHE A 209 -1.46 1.05 -13.41
N CYS A 210 -0.96 -0.12 -13.00
CA CYS A 210 -1.71 -1.05 -12.17
C CYS A 210 -0.89 -1.51 -10.97
N LYS A 211 -1.43 -1.28 -9.77
CA LYS A 211 -0.93 -1.83 -8.52
C LYS A 211 -1.66 -3.11 -8.19
N LEU A 212 -0.90 -4.19 -8.02
CA LEU A 212 -1.47 -5.54 -7.83
C LEU A 212 -1.87 -5.81 -6.37
N HIS A 213 -1.17 -5.22 -5.39
CA HIS A 213 -1.32 -5.54 -3.95
C HIS A 213 -2.04 -4.45 -3.15
N GLY A 214 -2.43 -3.36 -3.80
CA GLY A 214 -2.95 -2.17 -3.12
C GLY A 214 -1.94 -1.04 -3.05
N SER A 215 -2.27 -0.01 -2.28
CA SER A 215 -1.40 1.13 -2.03
C SER A 215 -1.68 1.73 -0.66
N VAL A 216 -0.69 2.43 -0.10
CA VAL A 216 -0.81 3.11 1.19
C VAL A 216 -1.94 4.16 1.25
N ASN A 217 -2.40 4.67 0.11
CA ASN A 217 -3.48 5.65 0.04
C ASN A 217 -4.84 5.04 -0.34
N TRP A 218 -4.97 3.71 -0.41
CA TRP A 218 -6.24 3.04 -0.70
C TRP A 218 -6.97 2.69 0.58
N THR A 219 -8.22 3.11 0.68
CA THR A 219 -9.09 2.89 1.84
C THR A 219 -10.34 2.14 1.44
N GLU A 220 -10.77 1.17 2.25
CA GLU A 220 -12.03 0.45 2.04
C GLU A 220 -13.20 1.17 2.71
N GLU A 221 -14.24 1.51 1.95
CA GLU A 221 -15.53 2.05 2.43
C GLU A 221 -16.57 0.92 2.56
N GLU A 222 -17.33 0.93 3.66
CA GLU A 222 -18.38 -0.08 3.92
C GLU A 222 -19.57 0.00 2.94
N LYS A 223 -19.74 1.14 2.26
CA LYS A 223 -20.92 1.43 1.45
C LYS A 223 -20.51 1.82 0.03
N GLY A 224 -21.06 1.11 -0.96
CA GLY A 224 -20.91 1.44 -2.37
C GLY A 224 -20.75 0.20 -3.24
N ILE A 225 -20.91 0.39 -4.55
CA ILE A 225 -20.66 -0.65 -5.55
C ILE A 225 -19.16 -0.89 -5.71
N PHE A 226 -18.36 0.17 -5.55
CA PHE A 226 -16.91 0.16 -5.57
C PHE A 226 -16.41 0.55 -4.17
N PRO A 227 -16.03 -0.43 -3.34
CA PRO A 227 -15.70 -0.19 -1.93
C PRO A 227 -14.33 0.45 -1.75
N ILE A 228 -13.41 0.31 -2.72
CA ILE A 228 -12.07 0.87 -2.60
C ILE A 228 -12.06 2.32 -3.09
N ARG A 229 -11.62 3.22 -2.23
CA ARG A 229 -11.44 4.65 -2.51
C ARG A 229 -9.97 5.04 -2.40
N GLU A 230 -9.55 5.98 -3.23
CA GLU A 230 -8.24 6.63 -3.12
C GLU A 230 -8.35 7.88 -2.23
N SER A 231 -7.49 7.96 -1.22
CA SER A 231 -7.36 9.11 -0.34
C SER A 231 -6.23 10.02 -0.82
N HIS A 232 -6.48 11.33 -0.78
CA HIS A 232 -5.49 12.37 -1.04
C HIS A 232 -5.09 13.13 0.24
N THR A 233 -5.66 12.76 1.38
CA THR A 233 -5.24 13.31 2.67
C THR A 233 -3.77 12.92 2.89
N PRO A 234 -2.91 13.83 3.37
CA PRO A 234 -1.55 13.49 3.74
C PRO A 234 -1.54 12.27 4.65
N LEU A 235 -0.71 11.30 4.30
CA LEU A 235 -0.54 10.08 5.08
C LEU A 235 0.19 10.45 6.38
N ASP A 236 -0.52 10.41 7.50
CA ASP A 236 0.04 10.63 8.83
C ASP A 236 0.02 9.30 9.59
N PRO A 237 1.19 8.70 9.90
CA PRO A 237 1.29 7.46 10.67
C PRO A 237 0.52 7.52 12.00
N SER A 238 0.50 8.68 12.66
CA SER A 238 -0.10 8.85 14.00
C SER A 238 -1.63 8.88 14.01
N LEU A 239 -2.28 9.08 12.85
CA LEU A 239 -3.74 9.12 12.75
C LEU A 239 -4.37 7.72 12.76
N ILE A 240 -3.65 6.68 12.32
CA ILE A 240 -4.16 5.30 12.29
C ILE A 240 -4.32 4.74 13.72
N ALA A 241 -3.41 5.09 14.63
CA ALA A 241 -3.46 4.66 16.04
C ALA A 241 -4.64 5.25 16.82
N ARG A 242 -5.26 6.34 16.35
CA ARG A 242 -6.40 6.99 17.03
C ARG A 242 -7.75 6.37 16.68
N GLU A 243 -7.88 5.73 15.53
CA GLU A 243 -9.15 5.10 15.11
C GLU A 243 -9.44 3.78 15.85
N SER A 244 -8.43 3.15 16.46
CA SER A 244 -8.57 1.90 17.23
C SER A 244 -9.04 2.09 18.69
N GLY A 245 -9.20 3.34 19.17
CA GLY A 245 -9.52 3.67 20.57
C GLY A 245 -10.93 4.20 20.85
N LEU A 246 -11.79 4.39 19.85
CA LEU A 246 -13.12 4.99 20.05
C LEU A 246 -14.25 3.99 19.80
N THR A 247 -14.90 3.59 20.89
CA THR A 247 -16.20 2.93 20.91
C THR A 247 -17.28 3.92 20.49
N GLN A 248 -17.42 4.19 19.18
CA GLN A 248 -18.70 4.59 18.58
C GLN A 248 -18.68 4.47 17.06
N CYS A 249 -19.78 3.97 16.53
CA CYS A 249 -20.08 3.75 15.13
C CYS A 249 -19.72 4.97 14.23
N SER A 250 -18.62 4.90 13.47
CA SER A 250 -18.47 5.54 12.14
C SER A 250 -17.19 5.10 11.41
N SER A 251 -17.38 4.43 10.27
CA SER A 251 -16.49 4.37 9.08
C SER A 251 -15.04 3.93 9.28
N GLN A 252 -14.80 2.63 9.06
CA GLN A 252 -13.49 1.98 8.94
C GLN A 252 -12.59 2.66 7.88
N THR A 253 -11.43 3.19 8.27
CA THR A 253 -10.33 3.50 7.32
C THR A 253 -9.36 2.31 7.30
N LYS A 254 -9.73 1.21 6.63
CA LYS A 254 -8.78 0.12 6.39
C LYS A 254 -7.88 0.49 5.22
N CYS A 255 -6.63 0.86 5.47
CA CYS A 255 -5.62 0.84 4.41
C CYS A 255 -5.55 -0.57 3.81
N VAL A 256 -5.80 -0.66 2.50
CA VAL A 256 -5.77 -1.91 1.73
C VAL A 256 -4.32 -2.17 1.32
N LEU A 257 -3.57 -2.78 2.24
CA LEU A 257 -2.20 -3.26 1.99
C LEU A 257 -2.13 -4.75 1.65
N ILE A 258 -3.26 -5.48 1.71
CA ILE A 258 -3.27 -6.92 1.44
C ILE A 258 -4.40 -7.29 0.49
N GLY A 259 -3.99 -7.87 -0.65
CA GLY A 259 -4.67 -8.97 -1.31
C GLY A 259 -6.03 -8.67 -1.95
N PHE A 260 -6.02 -8.02 -3.11
CA PHE A 260 -7.01 -8.34 -4.15
C PHE A 260 -6.44 -9.42 -5.07
N CYS A 261 -6.41 -10.65 -4.57
CA CYS A 261 -6.27 -11.83 -5.41
C CYS A 261 -7.17 -12.94 -4.83
N GLU A 262 -8.49 -12.73 -4.96
CA GLU A 262 -9.47 -13.79 -5.17
C GLU A 262 -10.84 -13.14 -5.41
N ARG A 263 -11.10 -12.83 -6.68
CA ARG A 263 -12.40 -12.98 -7.35
C ARG A 263 -12.28 -12.81 -8.85
#